data_AF-A0A3D4HQN5-F1
#
_entry.id   AF-A0A3D4HQN5-F1
#
_cell.length_a   1.000
_cell.length_b   1.000
_cell.length_c   1.000
_cell.angle_alpha   90.00
_cell.angle_beta   90.00
_cell.angle_gamma   90.00
#
_symmetry.space_group_name_H-M   'P 1'
#
loop_
_entity.id
_entity.type
_entity.pdbx_description
1 polymer ?
#
loop_
_entity_poly.entity_id
_entity_poly.type
_entity_poly.pdbx_seq_one_letter_code
_entity_poly.pdbx_strand_id
1 'polypeptide(L)'
;NRAGYVKSIRGAGGGYRLSKDPREYTVGAILRLTEGSLMPVDCLDSNIDDCDRVNTCVTREVWQKLYDAILDVVDNITLQDLVDKQRKLIPYDFSI
;
A
#
# COMPACT_ATOMS: atom_id res chain seq x y z
N ASN A 1 -2.07 10.02 11.39
CA ASN A 1 -3.09 10.93 11.99
C ASN A 1 -3.88 11.65 10.89
N ARG A 2 -3.25 12.45 10.00
CA ARG A 2 -3.98 13.18 8.94
C ARG A 2 -4.90 12.31 8.07
N ALA A 3 -4.47 11.12 7.69
CA ALA A 3 -5.26 10.17 6.90
C ALA A 3 -6.17 9.26 7.73
N GLY A 4 -6.24 9.44 9.04
CA GLY A 4 -7.07 8.61 9.92
C GLY A 4 -6.58 7.19 10.17
N TYR A 5 -5.41 6.77 9.68
CA TYR A 5 -4.91 5.38 9.87
C TYR A 5 -4.37 5.12 11.28
N VAL A 6 -3.85 6.16 11.93
CA VAL A 6 -3.32 6.07 13.30
C VAL A 6 -3.85 7.22 14.15
N LYS A 7 -4.14 6.91 15.42
CA LYS A 7 -4.50 7.85 16.47
C LYS A 7 -3.28 8.14 17.33
N SER A 8 -3.07 9.41 17.69
CA SER A 8 -1.99 9.82 18.60
C SER A 8 -2.52 9.95 20.02
N ILE A 9 -1.83 9.36 20.99
CA ILE A 9 -2.08 9.51 22.42
C ILE A 9 -0.95 10.36 23.01
N ARG A 10 -1.30 11.44 23.73
CA ARG A 10 -0.35 12.34 24.39
C ARG A 10 -0.10 11.94 25.85
N GLY A 11 1.03 12.38 26.42
CA GLY A 11 1.41 12.13 27.82
C GLY A 11 2.48 11.05 27.98
N ALA A 12 2.91 10.81 29.21
CA ALA A 12 3.82 9.71 29.53
C ALA A 12 3.17 8.36 29.19
N GLY A 13 3.88 7.51 28.44
CA GLY A 13 3.32 6.28 27.86
C GLY A 13 2.44 6.50 26.62
N GLY A 14 2.48 7.71 26.04
CA GLY A 14 1.83 8.03 24.76
C GLY A 14 2.48 7.33 23.57
N GLY A 15 1.94 7.60 22.38
CA GLY A 15 2.40 6.97 21.14
C GLY A 15 1.31 6.95 20.08
N TYR A 16 1.50 6.09 19.08
CA TYR A 16 0.52 5.86 18.02
C TYR A 16 -0.12 4.49 18.15
N ARG A 17 -1.41 4.42 17.82
CA ARG A 17 -2.14 3.16 17.66
C ARG A 17 -2.91 3.18 16.34
N LEU A 18 -3.11 2.01 15.75
CA LEU A 18 -4.00 1.86 14.61
C LEU A 18 -5.40 2.37 14.97
N SER A 19 -6.04 3.04 14.01
CA SER A 19 -7.38 3.58 14.22
C SER A 19 -8.49 2.53 14.11
N LYS A 20 -8.21 1.41 13.42
CA LYS A 20 -9.08 0.29 13.07
C LYS A 20 -8.34 -1.04 13.28
N ASP A 21 -9.01 -2.17 13.02
CA ASP A 21 -8.37 -3.50 13.10
C ASP A 21 -7.30 -3.65 11.99
N PRO A 22 -6.13 -4.26 12.26
CA PRO A 22 -5.08 -4.50 11.26
C PRO A 22 -5.56 -5.26 10.01
N ARG A 23 -6.64 -6.05 10.10
CA ARG A 23 -7.26 -6.73 8.93
C ARG A 23 -7.94 -5.78 7.97
N GLU A 24 -8.24 -4.55 8.39
CA GLU A 24 -8.89 -3.55 7.56
C GLU A 24 -7.90 -2.71 6.72
N TYR A 25 -6.59 -2.95 6.86
CA TYR A 25 -5.56 -2.23 6.14
C TYR A 25 -4.85 -3.15 5.17
N THR A 26 -5.13 -3.00 3.87
CA THR A 26 -4.32 -3.67 2.84
C THR A 26 -2.97 -2.97 2.69
N VAL A 27 -1.95 -3.72 2.27
CA VAL A 27 -0.63 -3.18 1.95
C VAL A 27 -0.76 -2.11 0.88
N GLY A 28 -1.59 -2.33 -0.15
CA GLY A 28 -1.81 -1.37 -1.22
C GLY A 28 -2.48 -0.09 -0.75
N ALA A 29 -3.39 -0.14 0.21
CA ALA A 29 -3.98 1.05 0.81
C ALA A 29 -2.94 1.88 1.58
N ILE A 30 -2.01 1.22 2.29
CA ILE A 30 -0.90 1.89 2.98
C ILE A 30 0.06 2.52 1.96
N LEU A 31 0.47 1.78 0.92
CA LEU A 31 1.38 2.28 -0.11
C LEU A 31 0.78 3.46 -0.88
N ARG A 32 -0.50 3.39 -1.25
CA ARG A 32 -1.18 4.51 -1.92
C ARG A 32 -1.26 5.75 -1.04
N LEU A 33 -1.35 5.56 0.28
CA LEU A 33 -1.36 6.66 1.22
C LEU A 33 0.02 7.32 1.39
N THR A 34 1.10 6.55 1.36
CA THR A 34 2.45 7.07 1.62
C THR A 34 3.17 7.53 0.35
N GLU A 35 3.02 6.79 -0.75
CA GLU A 35 3.73 7.03 -2.01
C GLU A 35 2.86 7.68 -3.09
N GLY A 36 1.53 7.62 -2.97
CA GLY A 36 0.60 8.10 -3.98
C GLY A 36 0.24 7.03 -5.01
N SER A 37 0.20 7.39 -6.30
CA SER A 37 -0.14 6.42 -7.35
C SER A 37 0.89 5.30 -7.43
N LEU A 38 0.44 4.06 -7.59
CA LEU A 38 1.32 2.90 -7.81
C LEU A 38 1.52 2.59 -9.30
N MET A 39 1.04 3.46 -10.18
CA MET A 39 1.22 3.30 -11.62
C MET A 39 2.71 3.37 -11.96
N PRO A 40 3.28 2.36 -12.66
CA PRO A 40 4.71 2.35 -12.98
C PRO A 40 5.14 3.43 -13.99
N VAL A 41 4.18 3.97 -14.74
CA VAL A 41 4.39 5.00 -15.75
C VAL A 41 3.21 5.97 -15.78
N ASP A 42 3.49 7.25 -16.04
CA ASP A 42 2.50 8.33 -15.99
C ASP A 42 1.37 8.19 -17.02
N CYS A 43 1.64 7.56 -18.18
CA CYS A 43 0.64 7.39 -19.24
C CYS A 43 -0.46 6.34 -18.92
N LEU A 44 -0.42 5.75 -17.73
CA LEU A 44 -1.53 4.98 -17.16
C LEU A 44 -2.45 5.83 -16.28
N ASP A 45 -2.01 7.02 -15.85
CA ASP A 45 -2.83 7.93 -15.05
C ASP A 45 -3.82 8.67 -15.96
N SER A 46 -5.12 8.49 -15.68
CA SER A 46 -6.19 9.19 -16.40
C SER A 46 -6.19 10.71 -16.19
N ASN A 47 -5.43 11.21 -15.22
CA ASN A 47 -5.28 12.64 -14.96
C ASN A 47 -4.07 13.26 -15.69
N ILE A 48 -3.23 12.44 -16.34
CA ILE A 48 -2.03 12.88 -17.07
C ILE A 48 -2.23 12.52 -18.55
N ASP A 49 -2.95 13.38 -19.27
CA ASP A 49 -3.31 13.20 -20.68
C ASP A 49 -2.33 13.88 -21.66
N ASP A 50 -1.03 13.85 -21.35
CA ASP A 50 0.01 14.56 -22.13
C ASP A 50 0.83 13.65 -23.07
N CYS A 51 0.41 12.39 -23.27
CA CYS A 51 1.16 11.45 -24.13
C CYS A 51 0.53 11.31 -25.53
N ASP A 52 1.14 11.95 -26.54
CA ASP A 52 0.71 11.84 -27.96
C ASP A 52 0.67 10.39 -28.50
N ARG A 53 1.39 9.47 -27.84
CA ARG A 53 1.50 8.06 -28.25
C ARG A 53 0.53 7.15 -27.52
N VAL A 54 -0.36 7.68 -26.67
CA VAL A 54 -1.24 6.90 -25.79
C VAL A 54 -2.06 5.83 -26.52
N ASN A 55 -2.44 6.08 -27.78
CA ASN A 55 -3.23 5.19 -28.64
C ASN A 55 -2.39 4.26 -29.55
N THR A 56 -1.08 4.47 -29.65
CA THR A 56 -0.20 3.71 -30.57
C THR A 56 1.00 3.06 -29.87
N CYS A 57 1.18 3.32 -28.58
CA CYS A 57 2.27 2.79 -27.77
C CYS A 57 2.00 1.34 -27.35
N VAL A 58 2.55 0.38 -28.09
CA VAL A 58 2.38 -1.06 -27.79
C VAL A 58 2.89 -1.47 -26.41
N THR A 59 3.91 -0.79 -25.87
CA THR A 59 4.46 -1.11 -24.55
C THR A 59 3.53 -0.71 -23.41
N ARG A 60 2.53 0.14 -23.66
CA ARG A 60 1.51 0.50 -22.67
C ARG A 60 0.75 -0.72 -22.15
N GLU A 61 0.50 -1.72 -23.01
CA GLU A 61 -0.13 -2.98 -22.61
C GLU A 61 0.71 -3.74 -21.57
N VAL A 62 2.03 -3.75 -21.74
CA VAL A 62 2.95 -4.38 -20.78
C VAL A 62 2.91 -3.65 -19.45
N TRP A 63 2.90 -2.32 -19.47
CA TRP A 63 2.81 -1.51 -18.25
C TRP A 63 1.49 -1.69 -17.52
N GLN A 64 0.36 -1.79 -18.24
CA GLN A 64 -0.94 -2.08 -17.65
C GLN A 64 -0.92 -3.43 -16.93
N LYS A 65 -0.42 -4.49 -17.59
CA LYS A 65 -0.31 -5.82 -16.98
C LYS A 65 0.58 -5.82 -15.74
N LEU A 66 1.68 -5.07 -15.76
CA LEU A 66 2.55 -4.92 -14.58
C LEU A 66 1.80 -4.23 -13.44
N TYR A 67 1.07 -3.16 -13.73
CA TYR A 67 0.28 -2.45 -12.74
C TYR A 67 -0.79 -3.36 -12.13
N ASP A 68 -1.54 -4.10 -12.94
CA ASP A 68 -2.56 -5.04 -12.48
C ASP A 68 -1.96 -6.13 -11.58
N ALA A 69 -0.78 -6.66 -11.94
CA ALA A 69 -0.07 -7.64 -11.11
C ALA A 69 0.40 -7.06 -9.77
N ILE A 70 0.86 -5.81 -9.75
CA ILE A 70 1.20 -5.12 -8.50
C ILE A 70 -0.04 -5.01 -7.62
N LEU A 71 -1.16 -4.53 -8.17
CA LEU A 71 -2.42 -4.38 -7.45
C LEU A 71 -2.92 -5.69 -6.87
N ASP A 72 -2.90 -6.78 -7.65
CA ASP A 72 -3.33 -8.10 -7.20
C ASP A 72 -2.54 -8.57 -5.98
N VAL A 73 -1.23 -8.27 -5.90
CA VAL A 73 -0.43 -8.61 -4.72
C VAL A 73 -0.75 -7.69 -3.54
N VAL A 74 -0.68 -6.37 -3.74
CA VAL A 74 -0.71 -5.44 -2.60
C VAL A 74 -2.11 -5.26 -2.02
N ASP A 75 -3.16 -5.43 -2.81
CA ASP A 75 -4.54 -5.26 -2.37
C ASP A 75 -5.16 -6.50 -1.73
N ASN A 76 -4.53 -7.67 -1.92
CA ASN A 76 -4.96 -8.93 -1.30
C ASN A 76 -4.16 -9.31 -0.04
N ILE A 77 -3.24 -8.47 0.43
CA ILE A 77 -2.47 -8.69 1.66
C ILE A 77 -2.81 -7.60 2.67
N THR A 78 -3.20 -8.00 3.89
CA THR A 78 -3.47 -7.09 4.99
C THR A 78 -2.27 -6.93 5.92
N LEU A 79 -2.27 -5.86 6.72
CA LEU A 79 -1.28 -5.67 7.79
C LEU A 79 -1.34 -6.82 8.80
N GLN A 80 -2.51 -7.39 9.07
CA GLN A 80 -2.64 -8.56 9.93
C GLN A 80 -1.93 -9.79 9.35
N ASP A 81 -2.04 -10.03 8.04
CA ASP A 81 -1.36 -11.16 7.38
C ASP A 81 0.16 -11.06 7.55
N LEU A 82 0.71 -9.85 7.46
CA LEU A 82 2.13 -9.60 7.69
C LEU A 82 2.54 -9.90 9.14
N VAL A 83 1.74 -9.47 10.12
CA VAL A 83 1.97 -9.75 11.55
C VAL A 83 1.96 -11.25 11.82
N ASP A 84 0.97 -11.97 11.30
CA ASP A 84 0.84 -13.41 11.50
C ASP A 84 1.96 -14.19 10.82
N LYS A 85 2.39 -13.75 9.63
CA LYS A 85 3.55 -14.33 8.94
C LYS A 85 4.84 -14.09 9.72
N GLN A 86 5.05 -12.88 10.24
CA GLN A 86 6.23 -12.55 11.04
C GLN A 86 6.32 -13.40 12.31
N ARG A 87 5.21 -13.58 13.03
CA ARG A 87 5.15 -14.44 14.23
C ARG A 87 5.49 -15.90 13.94
N LYS A 88 5.12 -16.41 12.76
CA LYS A 88 5.51 -17.76 12.32
C LYS A 88 7.00 -17.88 12.01
N LEU A 89 7.62 -16.82 11.49
CA LEU A 89 9.04 -16.78 11.16
C LEU A 89 9.93 -16.59 12.40
N ILE A 90 9.43 -15.89 13.41
CA ILE A 90 10.14 -15.66 14.68
C ILE A 90 9.26 -16.18 15.84
N PRO A 91 9.36 -17.48 16.18
CA PRO A 91 8.53 -18.08 17.24
C PRO A 91 8.86 -17.57 18.64
N TYR A 92 10.06 -17.01 18.84
CA TYR A 92 10.51 -16.42 20.10
C TYR A 92 10.55 -14.91 19.93
N ASP A 93 9.44 -14.26 20.26
CA ASP A 93 9.35 -12.80 20.29
C ASP A 93 10.31 -12.26 21.36
N PHE A 94 11.40 -11.60 20.95
CA PHE A 94 12.34 -10.93 21.86
C PHE A 94 11.85 -9.52 22.24
N SER A 95 10.57 -9.21 22.06
CA SER A 95 9.98 -7.98 22.57
C SER A 95 9.94 -7.99 24.11
N ILE A 96 10.90 -7.26 24.69
CA ILE A 96 10.83 -6.68 26.04
C ILE A 96 9.57 -5.83 26.18
#